data_AF-A0A933S0F6-F1
#
_entry.id   AF-A0A933S0F6-F1
#
_cell.length_a   1.000
_cell.length_b   1.000
_cell.length_c   1.000
_cell.angle_alpha   90.00
_cell.angle_beta   90.00
_cell.angle_gamma   90.00
#
_symmetry.space_group_name_H-M   'P 1'
#
loop_
_entity.id
_entity.type
_entity.pdbx_description
1 polymer ?
#
loop_
_entity_poly.entity_id
_entity_poly.type
_entity_poly.pdbx_seq_one_letter_code
_entity_poly.pdbx_strand_id
1 'polypeptide(L)'
;MNKLKTIVCVAAVMTSAAALAEGAGKASNDAANAPQAKTSMGAAIAAAEKHAGGKAIRAEYEKGKDNRWTYDVEVAADRGVYDVKVDADAGTVVASTKDVADTDDEGDKAD
;
A
#
# COMPACT_ATOMS: atom_id res chain seq x y z
N MET A 1 -16.97 -10.64 3.84
CA MET A 1 -15.64 -11.07 4.36
C MET A 1 -14.78 -9.83 4.53
N ASN A 2 -15.03 -9.12 5.63
CA ASN A 2 -14.33 -7.92 6.08
C ASN A 2 -12.91 -8.29 6.48
N LYS A 3 -11.95 -7.47 6.08
CA LYS A 3 -10.62 -7.44 6.71
C LYS A 3 -10.35 -5.99 7.09
N LEU A 4 -11.00 -5.54 8.16
CA LEU A 4 -10.56 -4.36 8.91
C LEU A 4 -9.22 -4.72 9.58
N LYS A 5 -8.17 -3.98 9.25
CA LYS A 5 -6.92 -3.94 10.02
C LYS A 5 -6.36 -2.52 10.03
N THR A 6 -7.15 -1.58 10.54
CA THR A 6 -6.71 -0.20 10.72
C THR A 6 -6.00 -0.08 12.07
N ILE A 7 -4.69 -0.33 12.08
CA ILE A 7 -3.80 0.12 13.16
C ILE A 7 -2.97 1.26 12.56
N VAL A 8 -3.49 2.48 12.73
CA VAL A 8 -2.80 3.73 12.41
C VAL A 8 -1.68 3.93 13.43
N CYS A 9 -0.46 3.49 13.08
CA CYS A 9 0.75 3.90 13.77
C CYS A 9 1.38 5.06 12.99
N VAL A 10 1.01 6.29 13.36
CA VAL A 10 1.66 7.50 12.85
C VAL A 10 3.09 7.56 13.40
N ALA A 11 4.05 7.10 12.61
CA ALA A 11 5.46 7.42 12.79
C ALA A 11 5.90 8.33 11.64
N ALA A 12 5.69 9.63 11.82
CA ALA A 12 6.21 10.65 10.91
C ALA A 12 7.73 10.71 11.05
N VAL A 13 8.46 10.25 10.03
CA VAL A 13 9.89 10.53 9.89
C VAL A 13 10.12 11.20 8.54
N MET A 14 10.34 12.51 8.62
CA MET A 14 10.73 13.39 7.52
C MET A 14 12.18 13.15 7.16
N THR A 15 12.46 12.68 5.95
CA THR A 15 13.77 12.87 5.30
C THR A 15 13.61 12.82 3.78
N SER A 16 13.67 13.99 3.16
CA SER A 16 13.79 14.16 1.71
C SER A 16 15.19 13.76 1.25
N ALA A 17 15.31 12.85 0.27
CA ALA A 17 16.48 12.78 -0.60
C ALA A 17 16.12 12.07 -1.92
N ALA A 18 16.26 12.81 -3.02
CA ALA A 18 16.24 12.30 -4.38
C ALA A 18 17.56 11.59 -4.70
N ALA A 19 17.51 10.39 -5.28
CA ALA A 19 18.52 9.88 -6.21
C ALA A 19 17.99 8.60 -6.91
N LEU A 20 17.91 8.66 -8.23
CA LEU A 20 17.73 7.50 -9.10
C LEU A 20 19.01 6.64 -9.02
N ALA A 21 18.87 5.35 -8.75
CA ALA A 21 19.93 4.37 -9.01
C ALA A 21 19.30 3.03 -9.40
N GLU A 22 19.39 2.72 -10.69
CA GLU A 22 19.30 1.35 -11.22
C GLU A 22 20.41 0.50 -10.62
N GLY A 23 20.13 -0.77 -10.26
CA GLY A 23 21.22 -1.64 -9.84
C GLY A 23 20.83 -2.95 -9.17
N ALA A 24 20.59 -3.97 -9.99
CA ALA A 24 20.99 -5.37 -9.87
C ALA A 24 21.22 -6.02 -8.48
N GLY A 25 20.64 -7.22 -8.31
CA GLY A 25 21.11 -8.16 -7.28
C GLY A 25 20.37 -9.48 -7.29
N LYS A 26 20.67 -10.37 -8.24
CA LYS A 26 20.41 -11.80 -8.02
C LYS A 26 21.52 -12.34 -7.11
N ALA A 27 21.16 -12.71 -5.88
CA ALA A 27 21.98 -13.53 -5.01
C ALA A 27 21.09 -14.39 -4.08
N SER A 28 20.93 -15.63 -4.51
CA SER A 28 20.81 -16.89 -3.77
C SER A 28 20.09 -17.00 -2.42
N ASN A 29 19.06 -17.86 -2.47
CA ASN A 29 18.77 -18.94 -1.51
C ASN A 29 18.08 -18.61 -0.17
N ASP A 30 17.01 -17.81 -0.25
CA ASP A 30 15.85 -17.82 0.68
C ASP A 30 14.52 -17.74 -0.13
N ALA A 31 14.50 -18.45 -1.26
CA ALA A 31 13.61 -18.17 -2.40
C ALA A 31 12.14 -18.61 -2.25
N ALA A 32 11.69 -18.97 -1.05
CA ALA A 32 10.31 -19.44 -0.85
C ALA A 32 9.30 -18.29 -0.68
N ASN A 33 9.74 -17.12 -0.20
CA ASN A 33 8.82 -16.05 0.21
C ASN A 33 9.13 -14.67 -0.39
N ALA A 34 10.10 -14.57 -1.31
CA ALA A 34 10.33 -13.33 -2.03
C ALA A 34 9.15 -13.01 -2.97
N PRO A 35 8.67 -11.76 -3.02
CA PRO A 35 7.65 -11.36 -3.99
C PRO A 35 8.10 -11.76 -5.41
N GLN A 36 7.28 -12.54 -6.11
CA GLN A 36 7.53 -12.92 -7.52
C GLN A 36 7.16 -11.79 -8.49
N ALA A 37 6.93 -10.59 -7.97
CA ALA A 37 6.55 -9.39 -8.70
C ALA A 37 7.64 -8.95 -9.69
N LYS A 38 7.22 -8.50 -10.88
CA LYS A 38 8.12 -7.85 -11.84
C LYS A 38 8.39 -6.39 -11.47
N THR A 39 7.40 -5.74 -10.85
CA THR A 39 7.51 -4.40 -10.31
C THR A 39 8.10 -4.49 -8.89
N SER A 40 9.00 -3.57 -8.54
CA SER A 40 9.52 -3.49 -7.17
C SER A 40 8.54 -2.79 -6.23
N MET A 41 8.63 -3.10 -4.92
CA MET A 41 7.84 -2.41 -3.89
C MET A 41 8.03 -0.89 -3.95
N GLY A 42 9.27 -0.41 -4.15
CA GLY A 42 9.55 1.03 -4.27
C GLY A 42 8.90 1.69 -5.49
N ALA A 43 8.85 0.99 -6.63
CA ALA A 43 8.15 1.50 -7.81
C ALA A 43 6.62 1.55 -7.59
N ALA A 44 6.05 0.57 -6.90
CA ALA A 44 4.64 0.56 -6.53
C ALA A 44 4.31 1.70 -5.56
N ILE A 45 5.15 1.94 -4.54
CA ILE A 45 5.01 3.07 -3.62
C ILE A 45 5.03 4.40 -4.38
N ALA A 46 5.99 4.60 -5.28
CA ALA A 46 6.07 5.83 -6.06
C ALA A 46 4.83 6.05 -6.95
N ALA A 47 4.30 4.98 -7.56
CA ALA A 47 3.08 5.02 -8.35
C ALA A 47 1.87 5.40 -7.48
N ALA A 48 1.74 4.81 -6.29
CA ALA A 48 0.67 5.08 -5.35
C ALA A 48 0.71 6.51 -4.79
N GLU A 49 1.88 6.99 -4.37
CA GLU A 49 2.07 8.37 -3.91
C GLU A 49 1.71 9.39 -4.98
N LYS A 50 2.15 9.16 -6.22
CA LYS A 50 1.82 10.01 -7.36
C LYS A 50 0.31 10.02 -7.64
N HIS A 51 -0.34 8.87 -7.49
CA HIS A 51 -1.77 8.73 -7.74
C HIS A 51 -2.63 9.44 -6.69
N ALA A 52 -2.33 9.22 -5.40
CA ALA A 52 -3.09 9.82 -4.30
C ALA A 52 -2.66 11.26 -3.96
N GLY A 53 -1.51 11.72 -4.47
CA GLY A 53 -0.98 13.06 -4.18
C GLY A 53 -0.50 13.18 -2.73
N GLY A 54 0.14 12.13 -2.21
CA GLY A 54 0.49 12.02 -0.80
C GLY A 54 1.82 11.32 -0.54
N LYS A 55 1.96 10.76 0.67
CA LYS A 55 3.14 10.00 1.11
C LYS A 55 2.70 8.63 1.62
N ALA A 56 3.36 7.59 1.16
CA ALA A 56 3.07 6.24 1.59
C ALA A 56 3.49 6.06 3.05
N ILE A 57 2.60 5.49 3.85
CA ILE A 57 2.82 5.18 5.26
C ILE A 57 2.84 3.68 5.52
N ARG A 58 2.35 2.87 4.57
CA ARG A 58 2.38 1.41 4.60
C ARG A 58 2.45 0.85 3.17
N ALA A 59 3.10 -0.30 3.00
CA ALA A 59 3.06 -1.04 1.75
C ALA A 59 3.17 -2.55 2.01
N GLU A 60 2.24 -3.33 1.47
CA GLU A 60 2.20 -4.78 1.58
C GLU A 60 2.11 -5.45 0.22
N TYR A 61 2.68 -6.65 0.10
CA TYR A 61 2.52 -7.48 -1.08
C TYR A 61 1.50 -8.58 -0.76
N GLU A 62 0.31 -8.48 -1.35
CA GLU A 62 -0.81 -9.35 -1.05
C GLU A 62 -1.37 -10.05 -2.29
N LYS A 63 -2.01 -11.19 -2.06
CA LYS A 63 -2.74 -11.91 -3.09
C LYS A 63 -4.23 -11.65 -2.93
N GLY A 64 -4.83 -11.05 -3.95
CA GLY A 64 -6.25 -10.81 -4.05
C GLY A 64 -7.06 -12.11 -4.10
N LYS A 65 -8.38 -12.00 -3.88
CA LYS A 65 -9.32 -13.15 -3.94
C LYS A 65 -9.42 -13.76 -5.34
N ASP A 66 -9.07 -12.98 -6.35
CA ASP A 66 -8.95 -13.34 -7.76
C ASP A 66 -7.60 -13.98 -8.10
N ASN A 67 -6.79 -14.32 -7.10
CA ASN A 67 -5.50 -14.97 -7.24
C ASN A 67 -4.44 -14.09 -7.95
N ARG A 68 -4.70 -12.78 -8.09
CA ARG A 68 -3.74 -11.79 -8.61
C ARG A 68 -2.91 -11.19 -7.47
N TRP A 69 -1.63 -10.95 -7.74
CA TRP A 69 -0.73 -10.31 -6.79
C TRP A 69 -0.77 -8.80 -6.98
N THR A 70 -0.92 -8.08 -5.87
CA THR A 70 -0.97 -6.62 -5.85
C THR A 70 -0.14 -6.10 -4.69
N TYR A 71 0.38 -4.89 -4.86
CA TYR A 71 0.84 -4.09 -3.74
C TYR A 71 -0.33 -3.29 -3.18
N ASP A 72 -0.59 -3.42 -1.89
CA ASP A 72 -1.52 -2.55 -1.17
C ASP A 72 -0.71 -1.46 -0.47
N VAL A 73 -0.87 -0.22 -0.91
CA VAL A 73 -0.10 0.93 -0.43
C VAL A 73 -1.03 1.93 0.22
N GLU A 74 -0.86 2.15 1.51
CA GLU A 74 -1.59 3.15 2.28
C GLU A 74 -0.88 4.49 2.14
N VAL A 75 -1.57 5.50 1.62
CA VAL A 75 -1.03 6.83 1.31
C VAL A 75 -1.76 7.90 2.10
N ALA A 76 -1.03 8.60 2.97
CA ALA A 76 -1.53 9.80 3.64
C ALA A 76 -1.44 11.01 2.70
N ALA A 77 -2.57 11.66 2.45
CA ALA A 77 -2.68 12.88 1.65
C ALA A 77 -3.52 13.94 2.39
N ASP A 78 -3.57 15.18 1.87
CA ASP A 78 -4.26 16.30 2.52
C ASP A 78 -5.74 16.01 2.82
N ARG A 79 -6.37 15.16 2.00
CA ARG A 79 -7.81 14.84 2.10
C ARG A 79 -8.10 13.56 2.86
N GLY A 80 -7.10 12.97 3.52
CA GLY A 80 -7.22 11.71 4.27
C GLY A 80 -6.24 10.65 3.81
N VAL A 81 -6.46 9.42 4.29
CA VAL A 81 -5.65 8.25 3.96
C VAL A 81 -6.32 7.48 2.84
N TYR A 82 -5.53 6.93 1.93
CA TYR A 82 -6.00 6.17 0.77
C TYR A 82 -5.31 4.81 0.68
N ASP A 83 -6.10 3.77 0.50
CA ASP A 83 -5.61 2.44 0.12
C ASP A 83 -5.49 2.38 -1.40
N VAL A 84 -4.26 2.31 -1.89
CA VAL A 84 -3.95 2.27 -3.33
C VAL A 84 -3.41 0.88 -3.68
N LYS A 85 -4.17 0.15 -4.49
CA LYS A 85 -3.74 -1.15 -5.03
C LYS A 85 -2.99 -0.95 -6.34
N VAL A 86 -1.78 -1.51 -6.42
CA VAL A 86 -0.92 -1.47 -7.60
C VAL A 86 -0.69 -2.90 -8.10
N ASP A 87 -0.86 -3.12 -9.40
CA ASP A 87 -0.56 -4.41 -10.02
C ASP A 87 0.94 -4.75 -9.87
N ALA A 88 1.24 -5.93 -9.34
CA ALA A 88 2.62 -6.29 -9.02
C ALA A 88 3.47 -6.65 -10.25
N ASP A 89 2.84 -6.95 -11.38
CA ASP A 89 3.54 -7.22 -12.64
C ASP A 89 3.73 -5.93 -13.45
N ALA A 90 2.67 -5.15 -13.62
CA ALA A 90 2.61 -3.98 -14.49
C ALA A 90 2.99 -2.66 -13.80
N GLY A 91 2.90 -2.58 -12.46
CA GLY A 91 3.17 -1.37 -11.70
C GLY A 91 2.11 -0.29 -11.86
N THR A 92 0.94 -0.64 -12.39
CA THR A 92 -0.18 0.27 -12.62
C THR A 92 -1.14 0.26 -11.44
N VAL A 93 -1.64 1.44 -11.06
CA VAL A 93 -2.72 1.55 -10.06
C VAL A 93 -3.99 0.90 -10.61
N VAL A 94 -4.51 -0.09 -9.91
CA VAL A 94 -5.72 -0.84 -10.27
C VAL A 94 -6.92 -0.51 -9.38
N ALA A 95 -6.69 0.04 -8.19
CA ALA A 95 -7.74 0.60 -7.33
C ALA A 95 -7.18 1.68 -6.39
N SER A 96 -8.03 2.61 -5.97
CA SER A 96 -7.74 3.62 -4.95
C SER A 96 -9.02 3.91 -4.18
N THR A 97 -9.01 3.69 -2.86
CA THR A 97 -10.16 3.91 -1.99
C THR A 97 -9.73 4.79 -0.83
N LYS A 98 -10.51 5.82 -0.51
CA LYS A 98 -10.27 6.62 0.68
C LYS A 98 -10.65 5.78 1.91
N ASP A 99 -9.71 5.62 2.84
CA ASP A 99 -9.99 5.03 4.14
C ASP A 99 -10.90 5.99 4.91
N VAL A 100 -12.11 5.55 5.16
CA VAL A 100 -13.08 6.26 6.01
C VAL A 100 -13.04 5.55 7.34
N ALA A 101 -12.58 6.26 8.38
CA ALA A 101 -12.70 5.77 9.73
C ALA A 101 -14.17 5.42 9.96
N ASP A 102 -14.46 4.13 10.06
CA ASP A 102 -15.77 3.64 10.48
C ASP A 102 -16.03 4.30 11.84
N THR A 103 -16.85 5.35 11.82
CA THR A 103 -17.43 5.86 13.05
C THR A 103 -18.48 4.83 13.39
N ASP A 104 -18.12 3.92 14.29
CA ASP A 104 -19.07 3.04 14.98
C ASP A 104 -20.18 3.93 15.52
N ASP A 105 -21.29 4.00 14.79
CA ASP A 105 -22.54 4.55 15.27
C ASP A 105 -23.01 3.56 16.34
N GLU A 106 -22.67 3.85 17.59
CA GLU A 106 -23.24 3.25 18.80
C GLU A 106 -24.76 3.46 18.75
N GLY A 107 -25.45 2.59 18.02
CA GLY A 107 -26.88 2.40 18.10
C GLY A 107 -27.24 1.69 19.39
N ASP A 108 -26.93 2.28 20.55
CA ASP A 108 -27.58 1.97 21.82
C ASP A 108 -29.04 2.43 21.72
N LYS A 109 -29.87 1.56 21.13
CA LYS A 109 -31.32 1.64 21.26
C LYS A 109 -31.67 0.91 22.56
N ALA A 110 -31.59 1.66 23.65
CA ALA A 110 -32.34 1.34 24.85
C ALA A 110 -33.83 1.64 24.60
N ASP A 111 -34.64 0.59 24.49
CA ASP A 111 -36.05 0.55 24.94
C ASP A 111 -36.53 -0.89 25.22
#